data_AF-A0A9W3C399-F1
#
_entry.id   AF-A0A9W3C399-F1
#
_cell.length_a   1.000
_cell.length_b   1.000
_cell.length_c   1.000
_cell.angle_alpha   90.00
_cell.angle_beta   90.00
_cell.angle_gamma   90.00
#
_symmetry.space_group_name_H-M   'P 1'
#
loop_
_entity.id
_entity.type
_entity.pdbx_description
1 polymer ?
#
loop_
_entity_poly.entity_id
_entity_poly.type
_entity_poly.pdbx_seq_one_letter_code
_entity_poly.pdbx_strand_id
1 'polypeptide(L)'
;MAGIREEVTETLLEKTVDNGGQDNGLKSLDLRENVWVESKKLWVVAAPAIFTRFSTFGVSLITQAFVGHLGPTELAAFSISFTVLLRFSNGILLGMASALETLCGQAYGAKQYHMLGIYLQRSWIVLTCCAVCITPVYIFSGSILLALGQQEHIVRQARIIALGPPLVVVDSCGLF
;
A
#
# COMPACT_ATOMS: atom_id res chain seq x y z
N MET A 1 -58.64 15.70 -33.66
CA MET A 1 -57.71 16.47 -32.81
C MET A 1 -56.97 15.64 -31.76
N ALA A 2 -57.34 14.37 -31.49
CA ALA A 2 -56.59 13.51 -30.56
C ALA A 2 -55.31 12.89 -31.17
N GLY A 3 -55.38 12.39 -32.42
CA GLY A 3 -54.24 11.69 -33.05
C GLY A 3 -52.98 12.55 -33.29
N ILE A 4 -53.12 13.84 -33.63
CA ILE A 4 -51.96 14.73 -33.82
C ILE A 4 -51.20 14.96 -32.51
N ARG A 5 -51.88 14.91 -31.35
CA ARG A 5 -51.21 15.14 -30.06
C ARG A 5 -50.40 13.92 -29.61
N GLU A 6 -50.87 12.71 -29.88
CA GLU A 6 -50.12 11.48 -29.62
C GLU A 6 -48.89 11.38 -30.53
N GLU A 7 -49.05 11.63 -31.83
CA GLU A 7 -47.94 11.57 -32.80
C GLU A 7 -46.84 12.61 -32.48
N VAL A 8 -47.24 13.83 -32.09
CA VAL A 8 -46.29 14.86 -31.63
C VAL A 8 -45.60 14.47 -30.32
N THR A 9 -46.30 13.80 -29.40
CA THR A 9 -45.72 13.38 -28.11
C THR A 9 -44.71 12.25 -28.30
N GLU A 10 -45.01 11.27 -29.15
CA GLU A 10 -44.06 10.20 -29.50
C GLU A 10 -42.81 10.77 -30.20
N THR A 11 -42.99 11.72 -31.13
CA THR A 11 -41.85 12.35 -31.82
C THR A 11 -40.95 13.15 -30.87
N LEU A 12 -41.52 13.80 -29.85
CA LEU A 12 -40.73 14.52 -28.84
C LEU A 12 -40.02 13.55 -27.89
N LEU A 13 -40.68 12.45 -27.50
CA LEU A 13 -40.05 11.41 -26.68
C LEU A 13 -38.88 10.76 -27.42
N GLU A 14 -39.05 10.41 -28.70
CA GLU A 14 -38.00 9.81 -29.52
C GLU A 14 -36.81 10.76 -29.70
N LYS A 15 -37.05 12.06 -29.90
CA LYS A 15 -35.99 13.08 -29.95
C LYS A 15 -35.27 13.27 -28.62
N THR A 16 -35.96 13.21 -27.49
CA THR A 16 -35.31 13.30 -26.16
C THR A 16 -34.55 12.04 -25.80
N VAL A 17 -35.03 10.86 -26.22
CA VAL A 17 -34.32 9.58 -26.05
C VAL A 17 -33.11 9.51 -26.97
N ASP A 18 -33.21 10.00 -28.21
CA ASP A 18 -32.09 10.09 -29.15
C ASP A 18 -31.07 11.14 -28.70
N ASN A 19 -31.46 12.38 -28.37
CA ASN A 19 -30.52 13.39 -27.85
C ASN A 19 -29.90 12.97 -26.52
N GLY A 20 -30.70 12.39 -25.61
CA GLY A 20 -30.20 11.87 -24.34
C GLY A 20 -29.26 10.68 -24.55
N GLY A 21 -29.55 9.78 -25.49
CA GLY A 21 -28.69 8.66 -25.86
C GLY A 21 -27.38 9.10 -26.53
N GLN A 22 -27.44 10.12 -27.38
CA GLN A 22 -26.29 10.67 -28.10
C GLN A 22 -25.38 11.50 -27.18
N ASP A 23 -25.94 12.34 -26.30
CA ASP A 23 -25.19 13.12 -25.30
C ASP A 23 -24.55 12.20 -24.23
N ASN A 24 -25.27 11.18 -23.76
CA ASN A 24 -24.72 10.18 -22.85
C ASN A 24 -23.65 9.29 -23.53
N GLY A 25 -23.85 8.95 -24.81
CA GLY A 25 -22.87 8.21 -25.62
C GLY A 25 -21.58 9.00 -25.79
N LEU A 26 -21.68 10.28 -26.16
CA LEU A 26 -20.53 11.17 -26.36
C LEU A 26 -19.76 11.40 -25.05
N LYS A 27 -20.46 11.63 -23.94
CA LYS A 27 -19.86 11.73 -22.59
C LYS A 27 -19.20 10.42 -22.16
N SER A 28 -19.79 9.27 -22.46
CA SER A 28 -19.22 7.97 -22.09
C SER A 28 -17.93 7.64 -22.86
N LEU A 29 -17.82 8.10 -24.11
CA LEU A 29 -16.63 7.94 -24.95
C LEU A 29 -15.50 8.87 -24.47
N ASP A 30 -15.83 10.13 -24.17
CA ASP A 30 -14.87 11.11 -23.64
C ASP A 30 -14.31 10.67 -22.26
N LEU A 31 -15.17 10.19 -21.36
CA LEU A 31 -14.74 9.63 -20.08
C LEU A 31 -13.84 8.40 -20.25
N ARG A 32 -14.16 7.49 -21.19
CA ARG A 32 -13.33 6.31 -21.48
C ARG A 32 -11.95 6.70 -21.98
N GLU A 33 -11.87 7.66 -22.89
CA GLU A 33 -10.60 8.13 -23.44
C GLU A 33 -9.75 8.80 -22.36
N ASN A 34 -10.36 9.66 -21.55
CA ASN A 34 -9.70 10.33 -20.42
C ASN A 34 -9.17 9.33 -19.38
N VAL A 35 -9.97 8.34 -18.97
CA VAL A 35 -9.54 7.28 -18.04
C VAL A 35 -8.42 6.44 -18.63
N TRP A 36 -8.44 6.18 -19.95
CA TRP A 36 -7.41 5.39 -20.61
C TRP A 36 -6.08 6.15 -20.67
N VAL A 37 -6.12 7.45 -20.97
CA VAL A 37 -4.95 8.33 -20.95
C VAL A 37 -4.36 8.45 -19.55
N GLU A 38 -5.18 8.63 -18.51
CA GLU A 38 -4.71 8.65 -17.12
C GLU A 38 -4.13 7.30 -16.68
N SER A 39 -4.79 6.18 -17.04
CA SER A 39 -4.31 4.83 -16.74
C SER A 39 -2.94 4.55 -17.36
N LYS A 40 -2.69 5.06 -18.57
CA LYS A 40 -1.41 4.92 -19.25
C LYS A 40 -0.28 5.67 -18.53
N LYS A 41 -0.58 6.83 -17.93
CA LYS A 41 0.37 7.59 -17.10
C LYS A 41 0.68 6.86 -15.80
N LEU A 42 -0.34 6.33 -15.12
CA LEU A 42 -0.16 5.55 -13.88
C LEU A 42 0.70 4.30 -14.12
N TRP A 43 0.57 3.66 -15.30
CA TRP A 43 1.32 2.48 -15.67
C TRP A 43 2.85 2.69 -15.68
N VAL A 44 3.33 3.90 -15.97
CA VAL A 44 4.78 4.19 -16.00
C VAL A 44 5.42 4.10 -14.61
N VAL A 45 4.63 4.33 -13.55
CA VAL A 45 5.06 4.22 -12.15
C VAL A 45 4.70 2.86 -11.57
N ALA A 46 3.53 2.32 -11.92
CA ALA A 46 3.08 1.02 -11.44
C ALA A 46 3.93 -0.15 -11.97
N ALA A 47 4.36 -0.10 -13.24
CA ALA A 47 5.19 -1.16 -13.83
C ALA A 47 6.51 -1.40 -13.07
N PRO A 48 7.36 -0.40 -12.81
CA PRO A 48 8.58 -0.61 -12.05
C PRO A 48 8.29 -1.04 -10.61
N ALA A 49 7.25 -0.48 -9.97
CA ALA A 49 6.86 -0.88 -8.61
C ALA A 49 6.46 -2.36 -8.53
N ILE A 50 5.63 -2.85 -9.45
CA ILE A 50 5.21 -4.25 -9.53
C ILE A 50 6.43 -5.15 -9.78
N PHE A 51 7.29 -4.77 -10.72
CA PHE A 51 8.50 -5.52 -11.03
C PHE A 51 9.43 -5.64 -9.82
N THR A 52 9.68 -4.54 -9.12
CA THR A 52 10.49 -4.54 -7.89
C THR A 52 9.86 -5.44 -6.83
N ARG A 53 8.55 -5.35 -6.59
CA ARG A 53 7.86 -6.18 -5.60
C ARG A 53 7.95 -7.67 -5.93
N PHE A 54 7.77 -8.02 -7.20
CA PHE A 54 7.91 -9.39 -7.68
C PHE A 54 9.34 -9.91 -7.49
N SER A 55 10.34 -9.10 -7.86
CA SER A 55 11.75 -9.45 -7.70
C SER A 55 12.14 -9.66 -6.23
N THR A 56 11.76 -8.72 -5.34
CA THR A 56 12.03 -8.83 -3.89
C THR A 56 11.36 -10.06 -3.27
N PHE A 57 10.14 -10.38 -3.70
CA PHE A 57 9.45 -11.59 -3.25
C PHE A 57 10.16 -12.87 -3.74
N GLY A 58 10.62 -12.89 -4.99
CA GLY A 58 11.40 -13.99 -5.55
C GLY A 58 12.70 -14.24 -4.79
N VAL A 59 13.46 -13.19 -4.48
CA VAL A 59 14.69 -13.32 -3.66
C VAL A 59 14.37 -13.93 -2.28
N SER A 60 13.29 -13.48 -1.64
CA SER A 60 12.88 -14.00 -0.33
C SER A 60 12.53 -15.49 -0.37
N LEU A 61 11.83 -15.92 -1.41
CA LEU A 61 11.49 -17.33 -1.65
C LEU A 61 12.73 -18.20 -1.83
N ILE A 62 13.67 -17.74 -2.65
CA ILE A 62 14.92 -18.47 -2.92
C ILE A 62 15.73 -18.61 -1.63
N THR A 63 15.89 -17.53 -0.85
CA THR A 63 16.54 -17.57 0.45
C THR A 63 15.89 -18.58 1.39
N GLN A 64 14.56 -18.59 1.47
CA GLN A 64 13.83 -19.54 2.32
C GLN A 64 14.03 -20.99 1.86
N ALA A 65 14.07 -21.23 0.54
CA ALA A 65 14.37 -22.55 -0.02
C ALA A 65 15.80 -23.02 0.30
N PHE A 66 16.78 -22.13 0.26
CA PHE A 66 18.15 -22.46 0.69
C PHE A 66 18.21 -22.79 2.18
N VAL A 67 17.58 -21.99 3.05
CA VAL A 67 17.49 -22.28 4.49
C VAL A 67 16.83 -23.63 4.74
N GLY A 68 15.84 -24.01 3.93
CA GLY A 68 15.21 -25.33 3.99
C GLY A 68 16.14 -26.50 3.69
N HIS A 69 17.19 -26.30 2.89
CA HIS A 69 18.21 -27.32 2.64
C HIS A 69 19.22 -27.48 3.79
N LEU A 70 19.37 -26.48 4.68
CA LEU A 70 20.23 -26.61 5.86
C LEU A 70 19.61 -27.51 6.94
N GLY A 71 18.27 -27.50 7.05
CA GLY A 71 17.54 -28.42 7.90
C GLY A 71 16.12 -27.94 8.23
N PRO A 72 15.23 -28.87 8.62
CA PRO A 72 13.84 -28.53 8.94
C PRO A 72 13.72 -27.68 10.22
N THR A 73 14.65 -27.85 11.15
CA THR A 73 14.67 -27.13 12.43
C THR A 73 15.06 -25.66 12.24
N GLU A 74 16.09 -25.38 11.44
CA GLU A 74 16.49 -24.00 11.13
C GLU A 74 15.42 -23.28 10.29
N LEU A 75 14.79 -23.98 9.35
CA LEU A 75 13.70 -23.42 8.55
C LEU A 75 12.48 -23.03 9.40
N ALA A 76 12.08 -23.89 10.32
CA ALA A 76 10.96 -23.62 11.23
C ALA A 76 11.25 -22.40 12.12
N ALA A 77 12.45 -22.34 12.70
CA ALA A 77 12.91 -21.21 13.51
C ALA A 77 12.93 -19.89 12.72
N PHE A 78 13.49 -19.91 11.50
CA PHE A 78 13.56 -18.75 10.62
C PHE A 78 12.17 -18.27 10.21
N SER A 79 11.28 -19.18 9.81
CA SER A 79 9.91 -18.84 9.37
C SER A 79 9.08 -18.20 10.49
N ILE A 80 9.15 -18.75 11.70
CA ILE A 80 8.46 -18.20 12.87
C ILE A 80 9.03 -16.81 13.20
N SER A 81 10.35 -16.68 13.28
CA SER A 81 11.01 -15.40 13.59
C SER A 81 10.70 -14.34 12.53
N PHE A 82 10.83 -14.67 11.25
CA PHE A 82 10.57 -13.77 10.13
C PHE A 82 9.11 -13.32 10.09
N THR A 83 8.17 -14.25 10.29
CA THR A 83 6.74 -13.92 10.26
C THR A 83 6.32 -13.10 11.47
N VAL A 84 6.83 -13.41 12.66
CA VAL A 84 6.48 -12.71 13.91
C VAL A 84 7.18 -11.36 14.03
N LEU A 85 8.44 -11.24 13.66
CA LEU A 85 9.20 -10.01 13.91
C LEU A 85 9.15 -9.04 12.74
N LEU A 86 9.26 -9.53 11.50
CA LEU A 86 9.31 -8.67 10.33
C LEU A 86 7.91 -8.46 9.75
N ARG A 87 7.10 -9.51 9.59
CA ARG A 87 5.80 -9.37 8.92
C ARG A 87 4.71 -8.80 9.83
N PHE A 88 4.64 -9.18 11.09
CA PHE A 88 3.66 -8.63 12.03
C PHE A 88 3.91 -7.14 12.31
N SER A 89 5.14 -6.80 12.70
CA SER A 89 5.57 -5.43 13.00
C SER A 89 5.37 -4.49 11.79
N ASN A 90 5.93 -4.85 10.63
CA ASN A 90 5.74 -4.04 9.42
C ASN A 90 4.28 -4.04 8.95
N GLY A 91 3.53 -5.12 9.19
CA GLY A 91 2.11 -5.19 8.84
C GLY A 91 1.28 -4.16 9.59
N ILE A 92 1.49 -4.01 10.91
CA ILE A 92 0.81 -3.00 11.73
C ILE A 92 1.19 -1.59 11.25
N LEU A 93 2.49 -1.34 11.03
CA LEU A 93 2.96 -0.02 10.61
C LEU A 93 2.43 0.35 9.21
N LEU A 94 2.46 -0.59 8.27
CA LEU A 94 1.94 -0.42 6.91
C LEU A 94 0.42 -0.21 6.92
N GLY A 95 -0.31 -0.90 7.78
CA GLY A 95 -1.75 -0.73 7.95
C GLY A 95 -2.11 0.68 8.41
N MET A 96 -1.38 1.22 9.39
CA MET A 96 -1.56 2.61 9.81
C MET A 96 -1.17 3.58 8.70
N ALA A 97 -0.03 3.38 8.03
CA ALA A 97 0.41 4.23 6.93
C ALA A 97 -0.63 4.29 5.79
N SER A 98 -1.26 3.16 5.43
CA SER A 98 -2.30 3.10 4.40
C SER A 98 -3.57 3.87 4.81
N ALA A 99 -3.97 3.79 6.08
CA ALA A 99 -5.08 4.59 6.61
C ALA A 99 -4.79 6.10 6.51
N LEU A 100 -3.54 6.50 6.77
CA LEU A 100 -3.09 7.88 6.68
C LEU A 100 -3.04 8.38 5.24
N GLU A 101 -2.51 7.57 4.31
CA GLU A 101 -2.52 7.86 2.87
C GLU A 101 -3.94 8.15 2.39
N THR A 102 -4.92 7.35 2.85
CA THR A 102 -6.34 7.55 2.55
C THR A 102 -6.85 8.88 3.12
N LEU A 103 -6.63 9.16 4.40
CA LEU A 103 -7.05 10.41 5.05
C LEU A 103 -6.42 11.64 4.39
N CYS A 104 -5.13 11.56 4.02
CA CYS A 104 -4.41 12.62 3.32
C CYS A 104 -4.96 12.81 1.90
N GLY A 105 -5.26 11.72 1.18
CA GLY A 105 -5.90 11.77 -0.13
C GLY A 105 -7.28 12.42 -0.09
N GLN A 106 -8.08 12.14 0.95
CA GLN A 106 -9.37 12.80 1.17
C GLN A 106 -9.20 14.30 1.47
N ALA A 107 -8.28 14.68 2.35
CA ALA A 107 -8.03 16.09 2.69
C ALA A 107 -7.45 16.90 1.51
N TYR A 108 -6.57 16.29 0.72
CA TYR A 108 -6.02 16.89 -0.50
C TYR A 108 -7.09 17.05 -1.58
N GLY A 109 -7.97 16.05 -1.77
CA GLY A 109 -9.12 16.14 -2.68
C GLY A 109 -10.12 17.23 -2.30
N ALA A 110 -10.31 17.48 -1.00
CA ALA A 110 -11.15 18.57 -0.48
C ALA A 110 -10.50 19.96 -0.56
N LYS A 111 -9.28 20.08 -1.13
CA LYS A 111 -8.47 21.32 -1.22
C LYS A 111 -8.21 22.01 0.13
N GLN A 112 -8.30 21.28 1.25
CA GLN A 112 -8.04 21.82 2.59
C GLN A 112 -6.60 21.58 3.02
N TYR A 113 -5.66 22.22 2.33
CA TYR A 113 -4.21 22.06 2.56
C TYR A 113 -3.77 22.45 3.98
N HIS A 114 -4.46 23.37 4.63
CA HIS A 114 -4.15 23.75 6.01
C HIS A 114 -4.44 22.63 7.02
N MET A 115 -5.55 21.90 6.84
CA MET A 115 -5.91 20.77 7.70
C MET A 115 -5.07 19.53 7.38
N LEU A 116 -4.61 19.39 6.14
CA LEU A 116 -3.69 18.32 5.71
C LEU A 116 -2.39 18.32 6.55
N GLY A 117 -1.78 19.49 6.77
CA GLY A 117 -0.56 19.59 7.57
C GLY A 117 -0.76 19.18 9.04
N ILE A 118 -1.90 19.56 9.64
CA ILE A 118 -2.24 19.18 11.03
C ILE A 118 -2.49 17.68 11.13
N TYR A 119 -3.15 17.08 10.13
CA TYR A 119 -3.32 15.63 10.07
C TYR A 119 -1.98 14.91 9.95
N LEU A 120 -1.05 15.40 9.12
CA LEU A 120 0.28 14.81 9.00
C LEU A 120 1.02 14.83 10.34
N GLN A 121 1.03 15.97 11.04
CA GLN A 121 1.67 16.09 12.36
C GLN A 121 1.06 15.16 13.41
N ARG A 122 -0.26 15.04 13.46
CA ARG A 122 -0.93 14.15 14.42
C ARG A 122 -0.64 12.68 14.10
N SER A 123 -0.60 12.35 12.82
CA SER A 123 -0.30 11.02 12.31
C SER A 123 1.12 10.60 12.62
N TRP A 124 2.06 11.54 12.55
CA TRP A 124 3.45 11.36 12.95
C TRP A 124 3.59 10.89 14.39
N ILE A 125 2.86 11.53 15.31
CA ILE A 125 2.92 11.22 16.73
C ILE A 125 2.41 9.79 16.96
N VAL A 126 1.34 9.40 16.28
CA VAL A 126 0.78 8.04 16.36
C VAL A 126 1.76 7.01 15.79
N LEU A 127 2.38 7.29 14.63
CA LEU A 127 3.42 6.44 14.04
C LEU A 127 4.61 6.26 14.97
N THR A 128 5.11 7.37 15.55
CA THR A 128 6.24 7.36 16.48
C THR A 128 5.91 6.57 17.74
N CYS A 129 4.70 6.75 18.29
CA CYS A 129 4.24 5.99 19.45
C CYS A 129 4.21 4.48 19.17
N CYS A 130 3.65 4.06 18.02
CA CYS A 130 3.65 2.65 17.63
C CYS A 130 5.06 2.10 17.38
N ALA A 131 5.96 2.89 16.78
CA ALA A 131 7.36 2.51 16.60
C ALA A 131 8.08 2.29 17.94
N VAL A 132 7.84 3.16 18.93
CA VAL A 132 8.36 3.01 20.30
C VAL A 132 7.79 1.76 20.97
N CYS A 133 6.48 1.48 20.82
CA CYS A 133 5.86 0.26 21.35
C CYS A 133 6.42 -1.03 20.72
N ILE A 134 6.82 -0.96 19.45
CA ILE A 134 7.39 -2.08 18.69
C ILE A 134 8.90 -2.27 18.96
N THR A 135 9.61 -1.21 19.34
CA THR A 135 11.05 -1.24 19.68
C THR A 135 11.45 -2.33 20.69
N PRO A 136 10.77 -2.55 21.84
CA PRO A 136 11.14 -3.63 22.77
C PRO A 136 11.02 -5.01 22.12
N VAL A 137 10.06 -5.23 21.22
CA VAL A 137 9.91 -6.49 20.48
C VAL A 137 11.15 -6.74 19.59
N TYR A 138 11.73 -5.69 18.99
CA TYR A 138 12.99 -5.78 18.24
C TYR A 138 14.22 -6.01 19.13
N ILE A 139 14.25 -5.48 20.35
CA ILE A 139 15.37 -5.72 21.27
C ILE A 139 15.39 -7.18 21.73
N PHE A 140 14.23 -7.76 22.05
CA PHE A 140 14.11 -9.17 22.45
C PHE A 140 14.25 -10.16 21.28
N SER A 141 14.03 -9.72 20.04
CA SER A 141 14.26 -10.50 18.81
C SER A 141 15.66 -11.12 18.74
N GLY A 142 16.69 -10.36 19.14
CA GLY A 142 18.07 -10.85 19.13
C GLY A 142 18.30 -12.02 20.10
N SER A 143 17.66 -11.98 21.27
CA SER A 143 17.71 -13.06 22.25
C SER A 143 16.93 -14.29 21.80
N ILE A 144 15.81 -14.09 21.09
CA ILE A 144 15.04 -15.16 20.46
C ILE A 144 15.88 -15.85 19.37
N LEU A 145 16.53 -15.08 18.49
CA LEU A 145 17.41 -15.62 17.45
C LEU A 145 18.61 -16.40 18.01
N LEU A 146 19.18 -15.95 19.13
CA LEU A 146 20.28 -16.62 19.81
C LEU A 146 19.81 -17.92 20.50
N ALA A 147 18.62 -17.92 21.10
CA ALA A 147 18.02 -19.10 21.74
C ALA A 147 17.61 -20.18 20.72
N LEU A 148 17.44 -19.82 19.45
CA LEU A 148 17.04 -20.71 18.36
C LEU A 148 18.24 -21.36 17.63
N GLY A 149 19.47 -21.17 18.11
CA GLY A 149 20.66 -21.88 17.61
C GLY A 149 21.27 -21.31 16.32
N GLN A 150 20.95 -20.06 15.97
CA GLN A 150 21.38 -19.45 14.72
C GLN A 150 22.87 -19.04 14.74
N GLN A 151 23.57 -19.25 13.63
CA GLN A 151 24.98 -18.88 13.43
C GLN A 151 25.23 -17.40 13.82
N GLU A 152 26.29 -17.13 14.60
CA GLU A 152 26.61 -15.78 15.13
C GLU A 152 26.67 -14.69 14.04
N HIS A 153 27.02 -15.08 12.81
CA HIS A 153 26.99 -14.22 11.63
C HIS A 153 25.59 -13.63 11.37
N ILE A 154 24.53 -14.43 11.41
CA ILE A 154 23.16 -13.96 11.14
C ILE A 154 22.62 -13.17 12.34
N VAL A 155 23.01 -13.51 13.57
CA VAL A 155 22.66 -12.72 14.76
C VAL A 155 23.32 -11.33 14.70
N ARG A 156 24.56 -11.25 14.18
CA ARG A 156 25.25 -9.97 13.99
C ARG A 156 24.59 -9.14 12.89
N GLN A 157 24.22 -9.74 11.77
CA GLN A 157 23.48 -9.06 10.70
C GLN A 157 22.07 -8.67 11.14
N ALA A 158 21.35 -9.53 11.86
CA ALA A 158 20.03 -9.23 12.41
C ALA A 158 20.08 -8.10 13.42
N ARG A 159 21.17 -7.95 14.20
CA ARG A 159 21.36 -6.81 15.10
C ARG A 159 21.61 -5.50 14.35
N ILE A 160 22.34 -5.55 13.24
CA ILE A 160 22.54 -4.41 12.33
C ILE A 160 21.22 -4.06 11.61
N ILE A 161 20.48 -5.06 11.15
CA ILE A 161 19.14 -4.96 10.54
C ILE A 161 18.05 -4.70 11.59
N ALA A 162 18.28 -4.83 12.89
CA ALA A 162 17.35 -4.42 13.95
C ALA A 162 17.62 -2.98 14.40
N LEU A 163 18.87 -2.51 14.25
CA LEU A 163 19.24 -1.10 14.41
C LEU A 163 18.83 -0.24 13.19
N GLY A 164 18.74 -0.85 12.01
CA GLY A 164 18.29 -0.22 10.76
C GLY A 164 16.82 0.25 10.71
N PRO A 165 15.80 -0.52 11.13
CA PRO A 165 14.39 -0.15 11.06
C PRO A 165 14.01 1.00 12.00
N PRO A 166 14.58 1.19 13.20
CA PRO A 166 14.43 2.45 13.92
C PRO A 166 14.89 3.65 13.07
N LEU A 167 15.99 3.50 12.33
CA LEU A 167 16.52 4.55 11.47
C LEU A 167 15.67 4.73 10.20
N VAL A 168 15.26 3.67 9.50
CA VAL A 168 14.40 3.72 8.30
C VAL A 168 12.99 4.20 8.63
N VAL A 169 12.44 3.85 9.79
CA VAL A 169 11.13 4.35 10.25
C VAL A 169 11.25 5.82 10.63
N VAL A 170 12.35 6.26 11.25
CA VAL A 170 12.61 7.69 11.54
C VAL A 170 12.89 8.49 10.25
N ASP A 171 13.59 7.92 9.27
CA ASP A 171 13.95 8.57 8.00
C ASP A 171 12.76 8.62 7.02
N SER A 172 11.96 7.55 6.94
CA SER A 172 10.71 7.53 6.17
C SER A 172 9.63 8.42 6.79
N CYS A 173 9.68 8.61 8.11
CA CYS A 173 8.96 9.70 8.75
C CYS A 173 9.56 11.03 8.27
N GLY A 174 10.86 11.27 8.48
CA GLY A 174 11.60 12.51 8.14
C GLY A 174 11.39 13.09 6.75
N LEU A 175 10.99 12.27 5.77
CA LEU A 175 10.93 12.61 4.36
C LEU A 175 9.53 12.94 3.81
N PHE A 176 8.48 12.91 4.64
CA PHE A 176 7.13 13.39 4.31
C PHE A 176 6.79 14.67 5.09
#